data_AF-A0A4S4CBE7-F1
#
_entry.id   AF-A0A4S4CBE7-F1
#
_cell.length_a   1.000
_cell.length_b   1.000
_cell.length_c   1.000
_cell.angle_alpha   90.00
_cell.angle_beta   90.00
_cell.angle_gamma   90.00
#
_symmetry.space_group_name_H-M   'P 1'
#
loop_
_entity.id
_entity.type
_entity.pdbx_description
1 polymer ?
#
loop_
_entity_poly.entity_id
_entity_poly.type
_entity_poly.pdbx_seq_one_letter_code
_entity_poly.pdbx_strand_id
1 'polypeptide(L)' 'MQDGEMEIVTVLSVEDHAAEVELPDTSVEVWQLASLPPEVQPGDQVGITVTAGDMEMVILGRLGGLQA' A
#
# COMPACT_ATOMS: atom_id res chain seq x y z
N MET A 1 1.34 -24.65 5.43
CA MET A 1 1.64 -23.41 6.17
C MET A 1 1.48 -22.33 5.13
N GLN A 2 0.34 -21.66 5.11
CA GLN A 2 0.19 -20.45 4.29
C GLN A 2 0.42 -19.31 5.27
N ASP A 3 1.69 -18.96 5.41
CA ASP A 3 2.12 -17.70 5.97
C ASP A 3 1.28 -16.59 5.31
N GLY A 4 0.72 -15.68 6.11
CA GLY A 4 -0.21 -14.66 5.66
C GLY A 4 0.28 -14.01 4.39
N GLU A 5 -0.47 -14.19 3.29
CA GLU A 5 -0.11 -13.67 1.99
C GLU A 5 0.01 -12.16 2.11
N MET A 6 1.24 -11.66 2.03
CA MET A 6 1.49 -10.23 2.03
C MET A 6 1.16 -9.70 0.64
N GLU A 7 0.07 -8.95 0.54
CA GLU A 7 -0.32 -8.26 -0.67
C GLU A 7 0.43 -6.95 -0.77
N ILE A 8 1.10 -6.71 -1.91
CA ILE A 8 1.83 -5.48 -2.16
C ILE A 8 0.98 -4.61 -3.08
N VAL A 9 0.57 -3.46 -2.58
CA VAL A 9 -0.14 -2.45 -3.36
C VAL A 9 0.77 -1.28 -3.65
N THR A 10 0.66 -0.71 -4.85
CA THR A 10 1.48 0.44 -5.29
C THR A 10 0.63 1.69 -5.31
N VAL A 11 1.07 2.74 -4.64
CA VAL A 11 0.32 4.01 -4.63
C VAL A 11 0.64 4.75 -5.92
N LEU A 12 -0.37 4.99 -6.75
CA LEU A 12 -0.23 5.73 -8.01
C LEU A 12 -0.30 7.24 -7.78
N SER A 13 -1.30 7.68 -7.02
CA SER A 13 -1.57 9.09 -6.76
C SER A 13 -2.17 9.28 -5.37
N VAL A 14 -2.02 10.46 -4.79
CA VAL A 14 -2.65 10.87 -3.53
C VAL A 14 -3.29 12.23 -3.74
N GLU A 15 -4.61 12.30 -3.62
CA GLU A 15 -5.41 13.51 -3.79
C GLU A 15 -6.26 13.78 -2.55
N ASP A 16 -6.01 14.91 -1.89
CA ASP A 16 -6.78 15.45 -0.76
C ASP A 16 -6.91 14.47 0.43
N HIS A 17 -7.90 13.56 0.40
CA HIS A 17 -8.19 12.55 1.43
C HIS A 17 -8.20 11.10 0.91
N ALA A 18 -7.86 10.88 -0.35
CA ALA A 18 -7.85 9.56 -0.97
C ALA A 18 -6.55 9.33 -1.74
N ALA A 19 -6.20 8.06 -1.92
CA ALA A 19 -5.09 7.64 -2.73
C ALA A 19 -5.56 6.60 -3.74
N GLU A 20 -5.09 6.75 -4.97
CA GLU A 20 -5.21 5.72 -6.00
C GLU A 20 -4.11 4.70 -5.76
N VAL A 21 -4.51 3.45 -5.54
CA VAL A 21 -3.59 2.32 -5.35
C VAL A 21 -3.83 1.30 -6.45
N GLU A 22 -2.74 0.77 -6.99
CA GLU A 22 -2.72 -0.37 -7.89
C GLU A 22 -2.51 -1.64 -7.07
N LEU A 23 -3.47 -2.54 -7.15
CA LEU A 23 -3.44 -3.88 -6.56
C LEU A 23 -2.48 -4.79 -7.34
N PRO A 24 -2.00 -5.89 -6.74
CA PRO A 24 -1.14 -6.86 -7.43
C PRO A 24 -1.82 -7.53 -8.64
N ASP A 25 -3.15 -7.51 -8.71
CA ASP A 25 -3.94 -7.95 -9.87
C ASP A 25 -3.96 -6.93 -11.02
N THR A 26 -3.22 -5.82 -10.91
CA THR A 26 -3.23 -4.66 -11.85
C THR A 26 -4.53 -3.85 -11.86
N SER A 27 -5.45 -4.18 -10.95
CA SER A 27 -6.65 -3.40 -10.69
C SER A 27 -6.32 -2.11 -9.94
N VAL A 28 -6.92 -0.99 -10.33
CA VAL A 28 -6.75 0.30 -9.65
C VAL A 28 -7.96 0.57 -8.75
N GLU A 29 -7.69 0.86 -7.48
CA GLU A 29 -8.71 1.22 -6.50
C GLU A 29 -8.41 2.55 -5.84
N VAL A 30 -9.48 3.23 -5.40
CA VAL A 30 -9.38 4.48 -4.64
C VAL A 30 -9.58 4.15 -3.17
N TRP A 31 -8.53 4.29 -2.39
CA TRP A 31 -8.53 4.02 -0.95
C TRP A 31 -8.49 5.32 -0.17
N GLN A 32 -9.16 5.37 0.98
CA GLN A 32 -9.10 6.55 1.83
C GLN A 32 -7.74 6.60 2.53
N LEU A 33 -7.15 7.80 2.66
CA LEU A 33 -5.92 7.99 3.43
C LEU A 33 -6.06 7.56 4.89
N ALA A 34 -7.28 7.59 5.44
CA ALA A 34 -7.57 7.06 6.76
C ALA A 34 -7.38 5.54 6.87
N SER A 35 -7.52 4.82 5.75
CA SER A 35 -7.30 3.37 5.66
C SER A 35 -5.85 3.03 5.31
N LEU A 36 -5.07 3.99 4.84
CA LEU A 36 -3.66 3.79 4.48
C LEU A 36 -2.75 4.20 5.64
N PRO A 37 -1.52 3.68 5.67
CA PRO A 37 -0.53 4.14 6.64
C PRO A 37 -0.28 5.65 6.49
N PRO A 38 -0.08 6.37 7.61
CA PRO A 38 0.24 7.79 7.57
C PRO A 38 1.53 8.01 6.78
N GLU A 39 1.63 9.15 6.09
CA GLU A 39 2.80 9.53 5.26
C GLU A 39 2.97 8.76 3.94
N VAL A 40 1.94 8.01 3.52
CA VAL A 40 1.90 7.42 2.18
C VAL A 40 2.01 8.50 1.09
N GLN A 41 2.80 8.22 0.06
CA GLN A 41 3.06 9.14 -1.04
C GLN A 41 2.92 8.40 -2.39
N PRO A 42 2.68 9.13 -3.49
CA PRO A 42 2.69 8.52 -4.81
C PRO A 42 4.05 7.87 -5.12
N GLY A 43 4.00 6.62 -5.58
CA GLY A 43 5.15 5.76 -5.87
C GLY A 43 5.64 4.90 -4.70
N ASP A 44 5.00 4.99 -3.53
CA ASP A 44 5.29 4.10 -2.40
C ASP A 44 4.57 2.75 -2.54
N GLN A 45 5.23 1.69 -2.07
CA GLN A 45 4.62 0.36 -1.97
C GLN A 45 4.18 0.11 -0.53
N VAL A 46 2.94 -0.33 -0.37
CA VAL A 46 2.36 -0.72 0.92
C VAL A 46 2.16 -2.23 0.92
N GLY A 47 2.79 -2.89 1.87
CA GLY A 47 2.57 -4.30 2.15
C GLY A 47 1.42 -4.45 3.14
N ILE A 48 0.44 -5.26 2.78
CA ILE A 48 -0.75 -5.54 3.56
C ILE A 48 -0.68 -7.01 3.95
N THR A 49 -0.73 -7.29 5.24
CA THR A 49 -0.71 -8.66 5.76
C THR A 49 -1.95 -8.88 6.60
N VAL A 50 -2.83 -9.76 6.12
CA VAL A 50 -4.04 -10.13 6.84
C VAL A 50 -3.78 -11.41 7.63
N THR A 51 -3.76 -11.31 8.96
CA THR A 51 -3.48 -12.43 9.86
C THR A 51 -4.69 -12.71 10.75
N ALA A 52 -5.42 -13.78 10.47
CA ALA A 52 -6.47 -14.35 11.34
C ALA A 52 -7.38 -13.33 12.08
N GLY A 53 -7.85 -12.30 11.36
CA GLY A 53 -8.76 -11.27 11.88
C GLY A 53 -8.11 -9.91 12.18
N ASP A 54 -6.80 -9.80 12.03
CA ASP A 54 -6.06 -8.56 12.11
C ASP A 54 -5.49 -8.20 10.72
N MET A 55 -5.47 -6.91 10.41
CA MET A 55 -4.95 -6.38 9.16
C MET A 55 -3.81 -5.42 9.49
N GLU A 56 -2.60 -5.84 9.18
CA GLU A 56 -1.41 -5.03 9.36
C GLU A 56 -0.99 -4.43 8.02
N MET A 57 -0.70 -3.13 8.01
CA MET A 57 -0.21 -2.42 6.83
C MET A 57 1.13 -1.77 7.14
N VAL A 58 2.10 -2.01 6.28
CA VAL A 58 3.47 -1.49 6.41
C VAL A 58 3.91 -0.85 5.11
N ILE A 59 4.54 0.32 5.19
CA ILE A 59 5.17 0.94 4.01
C ILE A 59 6.49 0.20 3.78
N LEU A 60 6.58 -0.53 2.67
CA LEU A 60 7.78 -1.29 2.29
C LEU A 60 8.89 -0.37 1.75
N GLY A 61 8.51 0.85 1.38
CA GLY A 61 9.40 1.90 0.90
C GLY A 61 9.12 2.29 -0.54
N ARG A 62 9.65 3.46 -0.90
CA ARG A 62 9.48 4.02 -2.24
C ARG A 62 10.41 3.33 -3.24
N LEU A 63 9.90 3.00 -4.42
CA LEU A 63 10.69 2.58 -5.58
C LEU A 63 11.68 3.65 -6.11
N GLY A 64 11.82 4.80 -5.44
CA GLY A 64 12.69 5.91 -5.79
C GLY A 64 13.68 6.34 -4.70
N GLY A 65 13.86 5.57 -3.62
CA GLY A 65 14.73 5.93 -2.49
C GLY A 65 16.23 5.62 -2.65
N LEU A 66 16.64 4.92 -3.72
CA LEU A 66 18.06 4.65 -4.03
C LEU A 66 18.61 5.68 -5.02
N GLN A 67 18.57 6.96 -4.66
CA GLN A 67 19.46 7.97 -5.24
C GLN A 67 19.89 8.99 -4.19
N ALA A 68 21.03 8.72 -3.54
CA ALA A 68 22.09 9.70 -3.24
C ALA A 68 23.34 8.96 -2.75
#